data_AF-A0A9X3WA22-F1
#
_entry.id   AF-A0A9X3WA22-F1
#
_cell.length_a   1.000
_cell.length_b   1.000
_cell.length_c   1.000
_cell.angle_alpha   90.00
_cell.angle_beta   90.00
_cell.angle_gamma   90.00
#
_symmetry.space_group_name_H-M   'P 1'
#
loop_
_entity.id
_entity.type
_entity.pdbx_description
1 polymer ?
#
loop_
_entity_poly.entity_id
_entity_poly.type
_entity_poly.pdbx_seq_one_letter_code
_entity_poly.pdbx_strand_id
1 'polypeptide(L)'
;MKISEASRKERKSLGLTQGQMIKESKISVTHYSKMENGQNRIFIDDLILILQLRGISITQFFKKYFPSNDNIDYSQISQELNQAFYDNDVKKAKELKLKILNTKHMSTELRDRANLIIAALNSKDDKTDTAAVKQAMHDLF
;
A
#
# COMPACT_ATOMS: atom_id res chain seq x y z
N MET A 1 15.68 -3.20 8.09
CA MET A 1 15.29 -4.14 9.17
C MET A 1 15.05 -5.50 8.55
N LYS A 2 15.28 -6.61 9.27
CA LYS A 2 14.89 -7.96 8.82
C LYS A 2 13.55 -8.39 9.44
N ILE A 3 12.87 -9.34 8.80
CA ILE A 3 11.57 -9.86 9.27
C ILE A 3 11.66 -10.55 10.65
N SER A 4 12.78 -11.20 10.95
CA SER A 4 13.10 -11.74 12.29
C SER A 4 13.09 -10.67 13.39
N GLU A 5 13.69 -9.51 13.10
CA GLU A 5 13.78 -8.38 14.03
C GLU A 5 12.41 -7.72 14.21
N ALA A 6 11.64 -7.61 13.12
CA ALA A 6 10.28 -7.06 13.15
C ALA A 6 9.35 -7.91 14.03
N SER A 7 9.34 -9.24 13.86
CA SER A 7 8.53 -10.14 14.69
C SER A 7 8.91 -10.04 16.18
N ARG A 8 10.21 -9.93 16.49
CA ARG A 8 10.69 -9.73 17.86
C ARG A 8 10.20 -8.40 18.45
N LYS A 9 10.28 -7.31 17.67
CA LYS A 9 9.82 -5.99 18.11
C LYS A 9 8.31 -5.98 18.33
N GLU A 10 7.54 -6.60 17.44
CA GLU A 10 6.08 -6.68 17.55
C GLU A 10 5.69 -7.44 18.82
N ARG A 11 6.25 -8.64 19.01
CA ARG A 11 6.03 -9.44 20.22
C ARG A 11 6.32 -8.66 21.50
N LYS A 12 7.47 -7.97 21.55
CA LYS A 12 7.85 -7.14 22.71
C LYS A 12 6.86 -5.98 22.91
N SER A 13 6.37 -5.37 21.84
CA SER A 13 5.37 -4.28 21.94
C SER A 13 4.02 -4.75 22.48
N LEU A 14 3.69 -6.03 22.30
CA LEU A 14 2.51 -6.68 22.87
C LEU A 14 2.73 -7.18 24.31
N GLY A 15 3.94 -7.03 24.87
CA GLY A 15 4.28 -7.54 26.21
C GLY A 15 4.32 -9.07 26.31
N LEU A 16 4.45 -9.78 25.18
CA LEU A 16 4.36 -11.24 25.14
C LEU A 16 5.72 -11.93 25.27
N THR A 17 5.75 -13.05 26.00
CA THR A 17 6.84 -14.03 25.91
C THR A 17 6.82 -14.73 24.56
N GLN A 18 7.92 -15.39 24.18
CA GLN A 18 7.98 -16.19 22.95
C GLN A 18 6.92 -17.29 22.90
N GLY A 19 6.69 -17.99 24.02
CA GLY A 19 5.62 -19.00 24.13
C GLY A 19 4.22 -18.40 23.99
N GLN A 20 3.96 -17.25 24.60
CA GLN A 20 2.68 -16.55 24.43
C GLN A 20 2.50 -16.03 23.00
N MET A 21 3.55 -15.70 22.26
CA MET A 21 3.44 -15.27 20.86
C MET A 21 2.99 -16.39 19.91
N ILE A 22 3.38 -17.62 20.20
CA ILE A 22 3.11 -18.79 19.35
C ILE A 22 2.05 -19.74 19.92
N LYS A 23 1.46 -19.42 21.08
CA LYS A 23 0.30 -20.13 21.64
C LYS A 23 -0.74 -20.40 20.53
N GLU A 24 -1.25 -21.64 20.50
CA GLU A 24 -2.19 -22.17 19.49
C GLU A 24 -1.58 -22.50 18.11
N SER A 25 -0.28 -22.28 17.92
CA SER A 25 0.46 -22.83 16.77
C SER A 25 1.14 -24.16 17.13
N LYS A 26 1.56 -24.90 16.10
CA LYS A 26 2.42 -26.09 16.25
C LYS A 26 3.92 -25.74 16.35
N ILE A 27 4.26 -24.46 16.39
CA ILE A 27 5.64 -23.97 16.39
C ILE A 27 6.21 -24.13 17.80
N SER A 28 7.43 -24.67 17.90
CA SER A 28 8.12 -24.77 19.20
C SER A 28 8.76 -23.44 19.61
N VAL A 29 8.86 -23.19 20.91
CA VAL A 29 9.53 -21.98 21.45
C VAL A 29 10.97 -21.88 20.95
N THR A 30 11.69 -23.01 20.90
CA THR A 30 13.06 -23.06 20.36
C THR A 30 13.11 -22.66 18.89
N HIS A 31 12.17 -23.16 18.07
CA HIS A 31 12.11 -22.80 16.65
C HIS A 31 11.81 -21.31 16.48
N TYR A 32 10.81 -20.78 17.19
CA TYR A 32 10.44 -19.37 17.16
C TYR A 32 11.57 -18.46 17.67
N SER A 33 12.32 -18.89 18.69
CA SER A 33 13.49 -18.14 19.18
C SER A 33 14.61 -18.06 18.13
N LYS A 34 14.92 -19.17 17.45
CA LYS A 34 15.87 -19.18 16.32
C LYS A 34 15.41 -18.27 15.18
N MET A 35 14.10 -18.26 14.90
CA MET A 35 13.46 -17.36 13.92
C MET A 35 13.69 -15.90 14.30
N GLU A 36 13.35 -15.49 15.53
CA GLU A 36 13.57 -14.11 16.00
C GLU A 36 15.05 -13.71 16.02
N ASN A 37 15.96 -14.66 16.24
CA ASN A 37 17.42 -14.46 16.20
C ASN A 37 18.02 -14.46 14.79
N GLY A 38 17.22 -14.71 13.74
CA GLY A 38 17.71 -14.80 12.37
C GLY A 38 18.67 -15.98 12.14
N GLN A 39 18.64 -16.99 13.02
CA GLN A 39 19.49 -18.17 12.96
C GLN A 39 18.88 -19.29 12.08
N ASN A 40 17.62 -19.13 11.65
CA ASN A 40 16.93 -20.02 10.72
C ASN A 40 16.25 -19.20 9.61
N ARG A 41 15.99 -19.85 8.47
CA ARG A 41 15.07 -19.30 7.46
C ARG A 41 13.68 -19.17 8.08
N ILE A 42 13.01 -18.08 7.74
CA ILE A 42 11.64 -17.81 8.20
C ILE A 42 10.71 -18.46 7.19
N PHE A 43 9.93 -19.43 7.63
CA PHE A 43 8.82 -19.93 6.84
C PHE A 43 7.74 -18.84 6.83
N ILE A 44 7.38 -18.37 5.64
CA ILE A 44 6.36 -17.32 5.48
C ILE A 44 5.03 -17.78 6.08
N ASP A 45 4.71 -19.06 5.95
CA ASP A 45 3.49 -19.66 6.51
C ASP A 45 3.43 -19.52 8.04
N ASP A 46 4.54 -19.78 8.72
CA ASP A 46 4.64 -19.63 10.19
C ASP A 46 4.43 -18.17 10.62
N LEU A 47 5.04 -17.22 9.88
CA LEU A 47 4.87 -15.80 10.15
C LEU A 47 3.39 -15.39 9.98
N ILE A 48 2.77 -15.74 8.87
CA ILE A 48 1.36 -15.41 8.58
C ILE A 48 0.45 -16.02 9.65
N LEU A 49 0.65 -17.29 10.00
CA LEU A 49 -0.12 -17.98 11.04
C LEU A 49 0.00 -17.27 12.38
N ILE A 50 1.22 -16.93 12.81
CA ILE A 50 1.44 -16.22 14.09
C ILE A 50 0.74 -14.87 14.11
N LEU A 51 0.83 -14.09 13.02
CA LEU A 51 0.17 -12.78 12.93
C LEU A 51 -1.35 -12.95 13.02
N GLN A 52 -1.93 -13.92 12.30
CA GLN A 52 -3.37 -14.23 12.35
C GLN A 52 -3.83 -14.65 13.74
N LEU A 53 -3.12 -15.57 14.40
CA LEU A 53 -3.43 -16.04 15.75
C LEU A 53 -3.36 -14.92 16.80
N ARG A 54 -2.69 -13.81 16.50
CA ARG A 54 -2.60 -12.63 17.39
C ARG A 54 -3.47 -11.45 16.94
N GLY A 55 -4.30 -11.64 15.91
CA GLY A 55 -5.14 -10.58 15.36
C GLY A 55 -4.34 -9.42 14.76
N ILE A 56 -3.08 -9.66 14.37
CA ILE A 56 -2.21 -8.65 13.79
C ILE A 56 -2.45 -8.63 12.29
N SER A 57 -2.91 -7.50 11.77
CA SER A 57 -3.05 -7.32 10.33
C SER A 57 -1.68 -7.37 9.66
N ILE A 58 -1.55 -8.23 8.65
CA ILE A 58 -0.35 -8.36 7.83
C ILE A 58 0.03 -6.99 7.24
N THR A 59 -0.95 -6.25 6.71
CA THR A 59 -0.69 -4.93 6.10
C THR A 59 -0.19 -3.92 7.13
N GLN A 60 -0.77 -3.91 8.34
CA GLN A 60 -0.32 -3.02 9.41
C GLN A 60 1.08 -3.39 9.91
N PHE A 61 1.37 -4.69 10.06
CA PHE A 61 2.68 -5.17 10.47
C PHE A 61 3.77 -4.73 9.48
N PHE A 62 3.54 -4.93 8.18
CA PHE A 62 4.50 -4.51 7.15
C PHE A 62 4.61 -2.99 7.06
N LYS A 63 3.50 -2.24 7.15
CA LYS A 63 3.55 -0.77 7.18
C LYS A 63 4.37 -0.24 8.36
N LYS A 64 4.29 -0.90 9.53
CA LYS A 64 4.99 -0.50 10.76
C LYS A 64 6.51 -0.73 10.69
N TYR A 65 6.95 -1.87 10.17
CA TYR A 65 8.38 -2.29 10.23
C TYR A 65 9.13 -2.23 8.91
N PHE A 66 8.39 -2.21 7.80
CA PHE A 66 8.89 -2.10 6.44
C PHE A 66 8.15 -0.97 5.71
N PRO A 67 8.15 0.26 6.28
CA PRO A 67 7.54 1.37 5.60
C PRO A 67 8.19 1.51 4.22
N SER A 68 7.36 1.63 3.19
CA SER A 68 7.86 2.03 1.89
C SER A 68 8.41 3.44 2.03
N ASN A 69 9.63 3.69 1.55
CA ASN A 69 10.18 5.06 1.50
C ASN A 69 9.42 5.96 0.51
N ASP A 70 8.54 5.36 -0.29
CA ASP A 70 7.56 6.10 -1.05
C ASP A 70 6.51 6.62 -0.06
N ASN A 71 6.64 7.89 0.36
CA ASN A 71 5.62 8.65 1.10
C ASN A 71 4.34 8.89 0.26
N ILE A 72 4.08 8.01 -0.70
CA ILE A 72 3.12 8.20 -1.76
C ILE A 72 2.02 7.20 -1.52
N ASP A 73 0.97 7.71 -0.89
CA ASP A 73 -0.27 7.00 -0.75
C ASP A 73 -0.98 7.02 -2.12
N TYR A 74 -0.79 5.97 -2.90
CA TYR A 74 -1.42 5.80 -4.22
C TYR A 74 -2.95 5.82 -4.13
N SER A 75 -3.54 5.39 -3.00
CA SER A 75 -4.98 5.49 -2.77
C SER A 75 -5.39 6.95 -2.61
N GLN A 76 -4.62 7.73 -1.85
CA GLN A 76 -4.86 9.16 -1.72
C GLN A 76 -4.70 9.89 -3.07
N ILE A 77 -3.66 9.58 -3.84
CA ILE A 77 -3.49 10.16 -5.18
C ILE A 77 -4.66 9.82 -6.09
N SER A 78 -5.17 8.58 -6.05
CA SER A 78 -6.36 8.19 -6.81
C SER A 78 -7.58 9.03 -6.41
N GLN A 79 -7.81 9.24 -5.11
CA GLN A 79 -8.91 10.07 -4.62
C GLN A 79 -8.75 11.54 -5.01
N GLU A 80 -7.54 12.09 -4.91
CA GLU A 80 -7.25 13.47 -5.32
C GLU A 80 -7.40 13.67 -6.83
N LEU A 81 -7.03 12.69 -7.65
CA LEU A 81 -7.29 12.72 -9.10
C LEU A 81 -8.79 12.78 -9.38
N ASN A 82 -9.57 12.01 -8.62
CA ASN A 82 -11.02 11.97 -8.76
C ASN A 82 -11.66 13.29 -8.41
N GLN A 83 -11.25 13.86 -7.28
CA GLN A 83 -11.72 15.16 -6.83
C GLN A 83 -11.38 16.25 -7.84
N ALA A 84 -10.13 16.26 -8.37
CA ALA A 84 -9.72 17.21 -9.40
C ALA A 84 -10.58 17.14 -10.67
N PHE A 85 -11.07 15.95 -11.03
CA PHE A 85 -12.01 15.84 -12.14
C PHE A 85 -13.37 16.48 -11.83
N TYR A 86 -13.97 16.14 -10.68
CA TYR A 86 -15.29 16.69 -10.29
C TYR A 86 -15.24 18.21 -10.12
N ASP A 87 -14.13 18.74 -9.60
CA ASP A 87 -13.92 20.17 -9.40
C ASP A 87 -13.48 20.90 -10.70
N ASN A 88 -13.27 20.17 -11.79
CA ASN A 88 -12.69 20.66 -13.05
C ASN A 88 -11.31 21.34 -12.88
N ASP A 89 -10.50 20.88 -11.94
CA ASP A 89 -9.16 21.41 -11.64
C ASP A 89 -8.05 20.71 -12.45
N VAL A 90 -7.86 21.17 -13.69
CA VAL A 90 -6.77 20.69 -14.59
C VAL A 90 -5.40 20.87 -13.96
N LYS A 91 -5.19 21.97 -13.21
CA LYS A 91 -3.88 22.29 -12.64
C LYS A 91 -3.51 21.25 -11.59
N LYS A 92 -4.44 20.93 -10.69
CA LYS A 92 -4.28 19.88 -9.69
C LYS A 92 -4.03 18.52 -10.34
N ALA A 93 -4.75 18.16 -11.41
CA ALA A 93 -4.51 16.92 -12.13
C ALA A 93 -3.10 16.83 -12.74
N LYS A 94 -2.57 17.93 -13.29
CA LYS A 94 -1.18 18.03 -13.80
C LYS A 94 -0.15 17.90 -12.68
N GLU A 95 -0.38 18.54 -11.53
CA GLU A 95 0.49 18.43 -10.36
C GLU A 95 0.56 17.00 -9.83
N LEU A 96 -0.60 16.31 -9.74
CA LEU A 96 -0.67 14.91 -9.34
C LEU A 96 0.07 13.98 -10.31
N LYS A 97 -0.07 14.21 -11.62
CA LYS A 97 0.71 13.48 -12.64
C LYS A 97 2.22 13.63 -12.43
N LEU A 98 2.71 14.84 -12.15
CA LEU A 98 4.13 15.06 -11.88
C LEU A 98 4.59 14.33 -10.60
N LYS A 99 3.75 14.32 -9.55
CA LYS A 99 4.03 13.53 -8.35
C LYS A 99 4.16 12.04 -8.67
N ILE A 100 3.27 11.47 -9.48
CA ILE A 100 3.31 10.06 -9.91
C ILE A 100 4.56 9.74 -10.74
N LEU A 101 5.03 10.67 -11.58
CA LEU A 101 6.21 10.46 -12.42
C LEU A 101 7.52 10.52 -11.64
N ASN A 102 7.56 11.28 -10.54
CA ASN A 102 8.75 11.46 -9.72
C ASN A 102 8.93 10.37 -8.64
N THR A 103 8.10 9.31 -8.66
CA THR A 103 8.19 8.20 -7.70
C THR A 103 9.13 7.12 -8.19
N LYS A 104 9.72 6.37 -7.25
CA LYS A 104 10.59 5.23 -7.58
C LYS A 104 9.80 4.07 -8.20
N HIS A 105 8.51 3.96 -7.87
CA HIS A 105 7.60 2.94 -8.37
C HIS A 105 6.42 3.57 -9.10
N MET A 106 6.59 3.86 -10.39
CA MET A 106 5.52 4.46 -11.19
C MET A 106 4.33 3.50 -11.35
N SER A 107 3.15 3.89 -10.86
CA SER A 107 1.89 3.20 -11.20
C SER A 107 1.48 3.58 -12.62
N THR A 108 1.52 2.60 -13.54
CA THR A 108 1.08 2.76 -14.93
C THR A 108 -0.40 3.17 -14.98
N GLU A 109 -1.24 2.53 -14.16
CA GLU A 109 -2.68 2.83 -14.09
C GLU A 109 -2.94 4.28 -13.66
N LEU A 110 -2.34 4.76 -12.56
CA LEU A 110 -2.59 6.13 -12.09
C LEU A 110 -2.08 7.18 -13.07
N ARG A 111 -0.97 6.90 -13.75
CA ARG A 111 -0.44 7.78 -14.79
C ARG A 111 -1.42 7.87 -15.96
N ASP A 112 -1.95 6.73 -16.41
CA ASP A 112 -2.86 6.68 -17.54
C ASP A 112 -4.21 7.31 -17.18
N ARG A 113 -4.70 7.09 -15.95
CA ARG A 113 -5.85 7.79 -15.38
C ARG A 113 -5.65 9.31 -15.34
N ALA A 114 -4.50 9.79 -14.86
CA ALA A 114 -4.20 11.22 -14.83
C ALA A 114 -4.17 11.82 -16.26
N ASN A 115 -3.62 11.10 -17.24
CA ASN A 115 -3.64 11.53 -18.64
C ASN A 115 -5.07 11.66 -19.17
N LEU A 116 -5.93 10.68 -18.90
CA LEU A 116 -7.33 10.69 -19.31
C LEU A 116 -8.11 11.86 -18.69
N ILE A 117 -7.93 12.10 -17.38
CA ILE A 117 -8.58 13.22 -16.68
C ILE A 117 -8.14 14.56 -17.26
N ILE A 118 -6.83 14.76 -17.50
CA ILE A 118 -6.31 16.00 -18.09
C ILE A 118 -6.89 16.20 -19.50
N ALA A 119 -6.95 15.14 -20.32
CA ALA A 119 -7.55 15.20 -21.65
C ALA A 119 -9.05 15.55 -21.58
N ALA A 120 -9.79 14.93 -20.66
CA ALA A 120 -11.21 15.18 -20.41
C ALA A 120 -11.48 16.65 -20.11
N LEU A 121 -10.75 17.20 -19.15
CA LEU A 121 -10.96 18.56 -18.67
C LEU A 121 -10.57 19.60 -19.74
N ASN A 122 -9.45 19.42 -20.43
CA ASN A 122 -9.10 20.32 -21.54
C ASN A 122 -10.10 20.22 -22.71
N SER A 123 -10.71 19.05 -22.94
CA SER A 123 -11.74 18.87 -23.98
C SER A 123 -13.12 19.41 -23.59
N LYS A 124 -13.35 19.77 -22.32
CA LYS A 124 -14.58 20.48 -21.90
C LYS A 124 -14.50 21.98 -22.16
N ASP A 125 -13.29 22.55 -22.15
CA ASP A 125 -13.05 23.96 -22.46
C ASP A 125 -13.18 24.25 -23.97
N ASP A 126 -12.86 23.25 -24.80
CA ASP A 126 -13.20 23.23 -26.23
C ASP A 126 -14.58 22.56 -26.41
N LYS A 127 -15.44 23.06 -27.29
CA LYS A 127 -16.81 22.51 -27.48
C LYS A 127 -16.83 21.16 -28.23
N THR A 128 -15.92 20.24 -27.91
CA THR A 128 -15.79 18.94 -28.58
C THR A 128 -16.23 17.81 -27.66
N ASP A 129 -17.29 17.15 -28.09
CA ASP A 129 -17.95 16.04 -27.42
C ASP A 129 -17.02 14.82 -27.34
N THR A 130 -16.56 14.48 -26.14
CA THR A 130 -15.73 13.29 -25.91
C THR A 130 -16.53 12.24 -25.13
N ALA A 131 -17.55 11.68 -25.78
CA ALA A 131 -18.36 10.56 -25.25
C ALA A 131 -17.48 9.38 -24.78
N ALA A 132 -16.38 9.09 -25.47
CA ALA A 132 -15.41 8.06 -25.08
C ALA A 132 -14.69 8.41 -23.76
N VAL A 133 -14.41 9.68 -23.52
CA VAL A 133 -13.78 10.13 -22.28
C VAL A 133 -14.78 10.10 -21.13
N LYS A 134 -16.02 10.55 -21.34
CA LYS A 134 -17.10 10.40 -20.35
C LYS A 134 -17.34 8.94 -19.97
N GLN A 135 -17.34 8.03 -20.94
CA GLN A 135 -17.52 6.59 -20.70
C GLN A 135 -16.33 5.99 -19.94
N ALA A 136 -15.09 6.27 -20.37
CA ALA A 136 -13.90 5.81 -19.65
C ALA A 136 -13.88 6.33 -18.21
N MET A 137 -14.35 7.57 -17.99
CA MET A 137 -14.46 8.14 -16.66
C MET A 137 -15.59 7.53 -15.83
N HIS A 138 -16.69 7.07 -16.43
CA HIS A 138 -17.67 6.27 -15.70
C HIS A 138 -17.07 4.92 -15.27
N ASP A 139 -16.28 4.27 -16.12
CA ASP A 139 -15.75 2.94 -15.80
C ASP A 139 -14.63 2.98 -14.74
N LEU A 140 -14.01 4.15 -14.54
CA LEU A 140 -12.90 4.37 -13.60
C LEU A 140 -13.35 4.85 -12.21
N PHE A 141 -14.62 5.25 -12.04
CA PHE A 141 -15.17 5.90 -10.83
C PHE A 141 -16.42 5.18 -10.34
#